data_AF-A0A514BWQ2-F1
#
_entry.id   AF-A0A514BWQ2-F1
#
_cell.length_a   1.000
_cell.length_b   1.000
_cell.length_c   1.000
_cell.angle_alpha   90.00
_cell.angle_beta   90.00
_cell.angle_gamma   90.00
#
_symmetry.space_group_name_H-M   'P 1'
#
loop_
_entity.id
_entity.type
_entity.pdbx_description
1 polymer ?
#
loop_
_entity_poly.entity_id
_entity_poly.type
_entity_poly.pdbx_seq_one_letter_code
_entity_poly.pdbx_strand_id
1 'polypeptide(L)'
;MTTLRIRDAHAADAPLLAQWAAAMAWETEHKRLDPATVLAGVTAGIADPGKARYLMAMHDAPLAGDEMIAVPAGTLMLTREWSDWRNGEWWWIQSVYVAPEYRRQGVFAALYRHVEAQARATAGVVGLRLYVERENEKAQHTYRALGMDDAGYRVFEAEWT
;
A
#
# COMPACT_ATOMS: atom_id res chain seq x y z
N MET A 1 -19.19 -17.21 2.70
CA MET A 1 -18.88 -15.76 2.72
C MET A 1 -17.46 -15.61 2.24
N THR A 2 -17.20 -14.75 1.25
CA THR A 2 -15.84 -14.45 0.81
C THR A 2 -15.15 -13.60 1.88
N THR A 3 -13.95 -14.01 2.29
CA THR A 3 -13.20 -13.35 3.37
C THR A 3 -11.96 -12.71 2.78
N LEU A 4 -11.72 -11.44 3.13
CA LEU A 4 -10.45 -10.77 2.85
C LEU A 4 -9.48 -11.01 4.01
N ARG A 5 -8.29 -11.51 3.70
CA ARG A 5 -7.18 -11.69 4.65
C ARG A 5 -6.02 -10.80 4.24
N ILE A 6 -5.43 -10.08 5.20
CA ILE A 6 -4.24 -9.27 4.96
C ILE A 6 -3.01 -10.01 5.52
N ARG A 7 -1.95 -10.07 4.74
CA ARG A 7 -0.65 -10.66 5.15
C ARG A 7 0.51 -9.80 4.67
N ASP A 8 1.67 -9.99 5.27
CA ASP A 8 2.93 -9.49 4.70
C ASP A 8 3.24 -10.18 3.36
N ALA A 9 3.86 -9.43 2.46
CA ALA A 9 4.38 -9.98 1.21
C ALA A 9 5.67 -10.78 1.49
N HIS A 10 5.89 -11.82 0.68
CA HIS A 10 7.11 -12.60 0.67
C HIS A 10 7.77 -12.53 -0.71
N ALA A 11 8.99 -13.07 -0.85
CA ALA A 11 9.78 -12.98 -2.09
C ALA A 11 9.01 -13.40 -3.36
N ALA A 12 8.14 -14.41 -3.27
CA ALA A 12 7.36 -14.89 -4.42
C ALA A 12 6.26 -13.91 -4.90
N ASP A 13 5.91 -12.89 -4.10
CA ASP A 13 4.96 -11.84 -4.50
C ASP A 13 5.61 -10.74 -5.34
N ALA A 14 6.94 -10.65 -5.36
CA ALA A 14 7.67 -9.55 -5.99
C ALA A 14 7.29 -9.31 -7.47
N PRO A 15 7.15 -10.35 -8.33
CA PRO A 15 6.74 -10.13 -9.71
C PRO A 15 5.35 -9.51 -9.84
N LEU A 16 4.39 -9.93 -9.02
CA LEU A 16 3.03 -9.39 -9.05
C LEU A 16 2.99 -7.95 -8.51
N LEU A 17 3.70 -7.70 -7.42
CA LEU A 17 3.83 -6.36 -6.84
C LEU A 17 4.48 -5.38 -7.83
N ALA A 18 5.50 -5.80 -8.58
CA ALA A 18 6.12 -4.98 -9.60
C ALA A 18 5.14 -4.66 -10.75
N GLN A 19 4.34 -5.64 -11.18
CA GLN A 19 3.29 -5.43 -12.19
C GLN A 19 2.24 -4.43 -11.69
N TRP A 20 1.79 -4.56 -10.44
CA TRP A 20 0.83 -3.65 -9.84
C TRP A 20 1.40 -2.24 -9.64
N ALA A 21 2.67 -2.11 -9.28
CA ALA A 21 3.34 -0.80 -9.21
C ALA A 21 3.37 -0.10 -10.58
N ALA A 22 3.72 -0.84 -11.64
CA ALA A 22 3.71 -0.31 -13.00
C ALA A 22 2.28 0.04 -13.48
N ALA A 23 1.30 -0.80 -13.19
CA ALA A 23 -0.10 -0.54 -13.50
C ALA A 23 -0.62 0.72 -12.79
N MET A 24 -0.34 0.85 -11.49
CA MET A 24 -0.70 2.02 -10.69
C MET A 24 -0.09 3.29 -11.29
N ALA A 25 1.22 3.31 -11.55
CA ALA A 25 1.91 4.48 -12.10
C ALA A 25 1.35 4.89 -13.47
N TRP A 26 0.92 3.93 -14.29
CA TRP A 26 0.26 4.23 -15.56
C TRP A 26 -1.17 4.74 -15.36
N GLU A 27 -1.95 4.13 -14.47
CA GLU A 27 -3.36 4.48 -14.24
C GLU A 27 -3.55 5.84 -13.55
N THR A 28 -2.62 6.24 -12.67
CA THR A 28 -2.73 7.49 -11.90
C THR A 28 -1.93 8.61 -12.54
N GLU A 29 -0.70 8.33 -12.94
CA GLU A 29 0.28 9.35 -13.34
C GLU A 29 0.65 9.28 -14.83
N HIS A 30 0.13 8.31 -15.59
CA HIS A 30 0.52 8.03 -16.97
C HIS A 30 2.04 7.85 -17.16
N LYS A 31 2.73 7.39 -16.10
CA LYS A 31 4.17 7.12 -16.10
C LYS A 31 4.45 5.69 -16.53
N ARG A 32 5.42 5.53 -17.42
CA ARG A 32 5.94 4.20 -17.82
C ARG A 32 7.20 3.90 -17.02
N LEU A 33 7.08 2.95 -16.10
CA LEU A 33 8.22 2.49 -15.32
C LEU A 33 9.00 1.43 -16.10
N ASP A 34 10.33 1.38 -15.90
CA ASP A 34 11.14 0.27 -16.39
C ASP A 34 10.87 -1.00 -15.58
N PRO A 35 10.38 -2.11 -16.19
CA PRO A 35 9.99 -3.30 -15.46
C PRO A 35 11.13 -3.94 -14.66
N ALA A 36 12.36 -3.90 -15.18
CA ALA A 36 13.52 -4.51 -14.51
C ALA A 36 13.91 -3.73 -13.26
N THR A 37 13.96 -2.40 -13.35
CA THR A 37 14.19 -1.51 -12.20
C THR A 37 13.12 -1.67 -11.13
N VAL A 38 11.84 -1.69 -11.50
CA VAL A 38 10.74 -1.85 -10.53
C VAL A 38 10.81 -3.19 -9.82
N LEU A 39 11.03 -4.29 -10.57
CA LEU A 39 11.18 -5.62 -9.98
C LEU A 39 12.35 -5.66 -9.00
N ALA A 40 13.51 -5.13 -9.39
CA ALA A 40 14.68 -5.07 -8.50
C ALA A 40 14.39 -4.26 -7.23
N GLY A 41 13.70 -3.12 -7.36
CA GLY A 41 13.30 -2.27 -6.23
C GLY A 41 12.34 -2.98 -5.27
N VAL A 42 11.28 -3.61 -5.79
CA VAL A 42 10.33 -4.38 -4.99
C VAL A 42 11.01 -5.56 -4.30
N THR A 43 11.83 -6.33 -5.00
CA THR A 43 12.59 -7.45 -4.41
C THR A 43 13.50 -6.96 -3.29
N ALA A 44 14.22 -5.85 -3.50
CA ALA A 44 15.09 -5.27 -2.48
C ALA A 44 14.31 -4.75 -1.27
N GLY A 45 13.12 -4.16 -1.48
CA GLY A 45 12.26 -3.69 -0.41
C GLY A 45 11.63 -4.82 0.41
N ILE A 46 11.21 -5.92 -0.23
CA ILE A 46 10.71 -7.11 0.48
C ILE A 46 11.81 -7.75 1.34
N ALA A 47 13.05 -7.78 0.84
CA ALA A 47 14.17 -8.38 1.54
C ALA A 47 14.69 -7.54 2.72
N ASP A 48 14.35 -6.25 2.78
CA ASP A 48 14.88 -5.30 3.77
C ASP A 48 13.74 -4.48 4.40
N PRO A 49 13.28 -4.86 5.61
CA PRO A 49 12.23 -4.14 6.33
C PRO A 49 12.57 -2.69 6.67
N GLY A 50 13.86 -2.30 6.61
CA GLY A 50 14.29 -0.91 6.78
C GLY A 50 13.99 -0.04 5.55
N LYS A 51 13.88 -0.65 4.36
CA LYS A 51 13.49 0.05 3.13
C LYS A 51 11.99 0.16 3.00
N ALA A 52 11.29 -0.96 3.14
CA ALA A 52 9.86 -1.00 2.88
C ALA A 52 9.21 -2.21 3.57
N ARG A 53 7.89 -2.09 3.76
CA ARG A 53 7.04 -3.21 4.12
C ARG A 53 5.87 -3.29 3.15
N TYR A 54 5.67 -4.45 2.54
CA TYR A 54 4.58 -4.67 1.59
C TYR A 54 3.52 -5.57 2.21
N LEU A 55 2.27 -5.17 2.09
CA LEU A 55 1.11 -5.97 2.48
C LEU A 55 0.37 -6.46 1.25
N MET A 56 -0.19 -7.66 1.36
CA MET A 56 -1.05 -8.29 0.36
C MET A 56 -2.44 -8.46 0.94
N ALA A 57 -3.45 -7.97 0.22
CA ALA A 57 -4.82 -8.37 0.43
C ALA A 57 -5.11 -9.64 -0.37
N MET A 58 -5.56 -10.68 0.31
CA MET A 58 -5.91 -11.98 -0.25
C MET A 58 -7.42 -12.15 -0.17
N HIS A 59 -8.05 -12.44 -1.30
CA HIS A 59 -9.45 -12.79 -1.39
C HIS A 59 -9.59 -14.32 -1.44
N ASP A 60 -10.19 -14.91 -0.42
CA ASP A 60 -10.49 -16.34 -0.42
C ASP A 60 -11.73 -16.60 -1.29
N ALA A 61 -11.55 -17.35 -2.38
CA ALA A 61 -12.59 -17.73 -3.34
C ALA A 61 -12.81 -19.25 -3.34
N PRO A 62 -14.06 -19.73 -3.48
CA PRO A 62 -14.32 -21.16 -3.61
C PRO A 62 -13.65 -21.74 -4.86
N LEU A 63 -13.00 -22.88 -4.68
CA LEU A 63 -12.61 -23.81 -5.72
C LEU A 63 -13.60 -25.00 -5.70
N ALA A 64 -13.51 -25.92 -6.66
CA ALA A 64 -14.44 -27.06 -6.75
C ALA A 64 -14.56 -27.82 -5.41
N GLY A 65 -15.79 -28.05 -4.96
CA GLY A 65 -16.06 -28.66 -3.65
C GLY A 65 -15.97 -27.65 -2.50
N ASP A 66 -15.38 -28.08 -1.37
CA ASP A 66 -15.16 -27.25 -0.17
C ASP A 66 -13.77 -26.59 -0.15
N GLU A 67 -12.99 -26.73 -1.22
CA GLU A 67 -11.65 -26.14 -1.33
C GLU A 67 -11.76 -24.63 -1.53
N MET A 68 -10.86 -23.86 -0.93
CA MET A 68 -10.79 -22.40 -1.07
C MET A 68 -9.40 -22.02 -1.57
N ILE A 69 -9.34 -21.15 -2.58
CA ILE A 69 -8.09 -20.58 -3.08
C ILE A 69 -7.97 -19.12 -2.67
N ALA A 70 -6.79 -18.73 -2.19
CA ALA A 70 -6.48 -17.35 -1.84
C ALA A 70 -5.91 -16.63 -3.07
N VAL A 71 -6.65 -15.66 -3.60
CA VAL A 71 -6.24 -14.88 -4.77
C VAL A 71 -5.80 -13.48 -4.34
N PRO A 72 -4.62 -12.99 -4.76
CA PRO A 72 -4.21 -11.61 -4.51
C PRO A 72 -5.22 -10.60 -5.07
N ALA A 73 -5.70 -9.68 -4.24
CA ALA A 73 -6.71 -8.68 -4.58
C ALA A 73 -6.19 -7.24 -4.55
N GLY A 74 -5.07 -6.99 -3.86
CA GLY A 74 -4.44 -5.68 -3.81
C GLY A 74 -3.21 -5.65 -2.91
N THR A 75 -2.53 -4.50 -2.89
CA THR A 75 -1.34 -4.27 -2.09
C THR A 75 -1.33 -2.88 -1.46
N LEU A 76 -0.56 -2.76 -0.36
CA LEU A 76 -0.20 -1.51 0.28
C LEU A 76 1.28 -1.56 0.66
N MET A 77 2.05 -0.53 0.27
CA MET A 77 3.46 -0.38 0.66
C MET A 77 3.61 0.68 1.75
N LEU A 78 4.39 0.35 2.79
CA LEU A 78 4.78 1.25 3.86
C LEU A 78 6.27 1.57 3.82
N THR A 79 6.61 2.80 4.19
CA THR A 79 7.94 3.19 4.68
C THR A 79 7.81 3.88 6.04
N ARG A 80 8.94 4.28 6.63
CA ARG A 80 9.01 4.85 7.98
C ARG A 80 9.72 6.21 7.96
N GLU A 81 9.25 7.13 8.80
CA GLU A 81 9.91 8.41 9.08
C GLU A 81 10.02 8.58 10.59
N TRP A 82 11.24 8.81 11.09
CA TRP A 82 11.44 9.14 12.50
C TRP A 82 11.17 10.62 12.77
N SER A 83 10.37 10.91 13.78
CA SER A 83 10.13 12.26 14.31
C SER A 83 10.86 12.44 15.63
N ASP A 84 11.94 13.20 15.60
CA ASP A 84 12.65 13.70 16.77
C ASP A 84 11.73 14.52 17.70
N TRP A 85 10.84 15.34 17.13
CA TRP A 85 9.88 16.15 17.90
C TRP A 85 8.89 15.33 18.73
N ARG A 86 8.60 14.11 18.30
CA ARG A 86 7.63 13.22 18.97
C ARG A 86 8.31 12.01 19.61
N ASN A 87 9.63 11.88 19.47
CA ASN A 87 10.39 10.69 19.82
C ASN A 87 9.67 9.40 19.35
N GLY A 88 9.24 9.39 18.09
CA GLY A 88 8.40 8.34 17.55
C GLY A 88 8.34 8.32 16.03
N GLU A 89 7.75 7.26 15.49
CA GLU A 89 7.79 6.93 14.06
C GLU A 89 6.44 7.19 13.37
N TRP A 90 6.48 7.84 12.21
CA TRP A 90 5.39 7.88 11.26
C TRP A 90 5.48 6.69 10.30
N TRP A 91 4.36 6.02 10.06
CA TRP A 91 4.26 5.08 8.95
C TRP A 91 3.68 5.79 7.74
N TRP A 92 4.41 5.76 6.64
CA TRP A 92 4.03 6.36 5.38
C TRP A 92 3.46 5.31 4.45
N ILE A 93 2.20 5.49 4.04
CA ILE A 93 1.61 4.72 2.95
C ILE A 93 2.14 5.32 1.64
N GLN A 94 3.06 4.61 1.01
CA GLN A 94 3.70 5.04 -0.23
C GLN A 94 2.84 4.73 -1.46
N SER A 95 2.18 3.57 -1.43
CA SER A 95 1.36 3.15 -2.55
C SER A 95 0.24 2.23 -2.09
N VAL A 96 -0.86 2.28 -2.84
CA VAL A 96 -1.96 1.34 -2.75
C VAL A 96 -2.40 0.99 -4.15
N TYR A 97 -2.58 -0.30 -4.40
CA TYR A 97 -3.20 -0.77 -5.63
C TYR A 97 -4.22 -1.85 -5.34
N VAL A 98 -5.38 -1.77 -6.01
CA VAL A 98 -6.43 -2.80 -5.96
C VAL A 98 -6.64 -3.29 -7.38
N ALA A 99 -6.47 -4.59 -7.57
CA ALA A 99 -6.67 -5.24 -8.86
C ALA A 99 -8.09 -4.93 -9.39
N PRO A 100 -8.26 -4.58 -10.68
CA PRO A 100 -9.51 -4.07 -11.23
C PRO A 100 -10.77 -4.86 -10.86
N GLU A 101 -10.67 -6.18 -10.94
CA GLU A 101 -11.71 -7.16 -10.64
C GLU A 101 -12.15 -7.17 -9.16
N TYR A 102 -11.33 -6.65 -8.24
CA TYR A 102 -11.62 -6.55 -6.80
C TYR A 102 -11.94 -5.11 -6.33
N ARG A 103 -12.04 -4.15 -7.26
CA ARG A 103 -12.38 -2.76 -6.91
C ARG A 103 -13.81 -2.66 -6.37
N ARG A 104 -14.03 -1.71 -5.46
CA ARG A 104 -15.30 -1.47 -4.75
C ARG A 104 -15.77 -2.64 -3.85
N GLN A 105 -14.89 -3.60 -3.55
CA GLN A 105 -15.15 -4.71 -2.63
C GLN A 105 -14.50 -4.52 -1.25
N GLY A 106 -14.14 -3.29 -0.89
CA GLY A 106 -13.56 -2.96 0.42
C GLY A 106 -12.07 -3.31 0.60
N VAL A 107 -11.37 -3.78 -0.44
CA VAL A 107 -9.95 -4.19 -0.37
C VAL A 107 -9.04 -3.11 0.21
N PHE A 108 -9.11 -1.87 -0.31
CA PHE A 108 -8.29 -0.77 0.22
C PHE A 108 -8.62 -0.47 1.69
N ALA A 109 -9.90 -0.39 2.04
CA ALA A 109 -10.32 -0.14 3.42
C ALA A 109 -9.80 -1.23 4.36
N ALA A 110 -9.81 -2.50 3.94
CA ALA A 110 -9.24 -3.60 4.71
C ALA A 110 -7.72 -3.46 4.91
N LEU A 111 -6.97 -3.13 3.85
CA LEU A 111 -5.53 -2.84 3.93
C LEU A 111 -5.24 -1.69 4.90
N TYR A 112 -5.94 -0.56 4.74
CA TYR A 112 -5.76 0.62 5.59
C TYR A 112 -6.06 0.31 7.06
N ARG A 113 -7.21 -0.32 7.35
CA ARG A 113 -7.59 -0.63 8.74
C ARG A 113 -6.65 -1.65 9.39
N HIS A 114 -6.11 -2.59 8.61
CA HIS A 114 -5.07 -3.49 9.10
C HIS A 114 -3.80 -2.72 9.53
N VAL A 115 -3.34 -1.79 8.68
CA VAL A 115 -2.18 -0.92 8.98
C VAL A 115 -2.47 -0.04 10.20
N GLU A 116 -3.64 0.60 10.25
CA GLU A 116 -4.03 1.47 11.37
C GLU A 116 -4.06 0.71 12.70
N ALA A 117 -4.63 -0.50 12.72
CA ALA A 117 -4.66 -1.33 13.91
C ALA A 117 -3.25 -1.69 14.39
N GLN A 118 -2.36 -2.07 13.46
CA GLN A 118 -0.95 -2.37 13.77
C GLN A 118 -0.20 -1.14 14.29
N ALA A 119 -0.38 0.02 13.65
CA ALA A 119 0.24 1.27 14.07
C ALA A 119 -0.19 1.66 15.50
N ARG A 120 -1.50 1.62 15.78
CA ARG A 120 -2.05 1.92 17.12
C ARG A 120 -1.56 0.95 18.20
N ALA A 121 -1.31 -0.30 17.84
CA ALA A 121 -0.81 -1.33 18.76
C ALA A 121 0.72 -1.29 18.96
N THR A 122 1.46 -0.57 18.11
CA THR A 122 2.92 -0.53 18.15
C THR A 122 3.38 0.68 18.97
N ALA A 123 4.03 0.42 20.10
CA ALA A 123 4.60 1.50 20.93
C ALA A 123 5.61 2.34 20.13
N GLY A 124 5.52 3.66 20.26
CA GLY A 124 6.40 4.60 19.55
C GLY A 124 5.93 4.98 18.15
N VAL A 125 4.90 4.34 17.58
CA VAL A 125 4.29 4.81 16.32
C VAL A 125 3.30 5.93 16.62
N VAL A 126 3.46 7.07 15.95
CA VAL A 126 2.71 8.31 16.27
C VAL A 126 1.58 8.60 15.29
N GLY A 127 1.51 7.87 14.17
CA GLY A 127 0.41 7.97 13.23
C GLY A 127 0.75 7.50 11.83
N LEU A 128 -0.20 7.72 10.91
CA LEU A 128 -0.09 7.38 9.50
C LEU A 128 -0.04 8.66 8.64
N ARG A 129 0.74 8.62 7.56
CA ARG A 129 0.79 9.67 6.54
C ARG A 129 0.75 9.08 5.14
N LEU A 130 0.35 9.90 4.19
CA LEU A 130 0.46 9.65 2.75
C LEU A 130 0.53 10.98 2.01
N TYR A 131 1.01 10.96 0.79
CA TYR A 131 0.77 12.03 -0.18
C TYR A 131 -0.30 11.58 -1.18
N VAL A 132 -1.01 12.55 -1.73
CA VAL A 132 -2.02 12.34 -2.76
C VAL A 132 -1.95 13.51 -3.73
N GLU A 133 -2.13 13.24 -5.02
CA GLU A 133 -2.21 14.29 -6.02
C GLU A 133 -3.33 15.28 -5.70
N ARG A 134 -3.05 16.57 -5.94
CA ARG A 134 -3.97 17.67 -5.63
C ARG A 134 -5.32 17.53 -6.34
N GLU A 135 -5.30 16.99 -7.55
CA GLU A 135 -6.46 16.86 -8.43
C GLU A 135 -7.21 15.53 -8.21
N ASN A 136 -6.65 14.60 -7.43
CA ASN A 136 -7.27 13.30 -7.16
C ASN A 136 -8.31 13.40 -6.02
N GLU A 137 -9.39 14.13 -6.27
CA GLU A 137 -10.48 14.36 -5.31
C GLU A 137 -11.10 13.06 -4.81
N LYS A 138 -11.17 12.04 -5.67
CA LYS A 138 -11.70 10.71 -5.32
C LYS A 138 -10.84 10.03 -4.26
N ALA A 139 -9.51 10.04 -4.41
CA ALA A 139 -8.61 9.49 -3.40
C ALA A 139 -8.71 10.29 -2.10
N GLN A 140 -8.70 11.63 -2.18
CA GLN A 140 -8.86 12.49 -1.00
C GLN A 140 -10.15 12.22 -0.22
N HIS A 141 -11.29 12.07 -0.91
CA HIS A 141 -12.55 11.70 -0.26
C HIS A 141 -12.47 10.32 0.43
N THR A 142 -11.82 9.36 -0.23
CA THR A 142 -11.61 8.02 0.33
C THR A 142 -10.78 8.08 1.62
N TYR A 143 -9.70 8.87 1.64
CA TYR A 143 -8.87 9.03 2.83
C TYR A 143 -9.60 9.74 3.97
N ARG A 144 -10.38 10.80 3.67
CA ARG A 144 -11.24 11.47 4.68
C ARG A 144 -12.26 10.53 5.28
N ALA A 145 -12.92 9.69 4.46
CA ALA A 145 -13.85 8.67 4.95
C ALA A 145 -13.18 7.62 5.86
N LEU A 146 -11.86 7.45 5.75
CA LEU A 146 -11.08 6.57 6.63
C LEU A 146 -10.53 7.28 7.87
N GLY A 147 -10.76 8.59 8.02
CA GLY A 147 -10.35 9.40 9.16
C GLY A 147 -8.98 10.07 8.98
N MET A 148 -8.51 10.24 7.74
CA MET A 148 -7.32 11.04 7.45
C MET A 148 -7.70 12.47 7.05
N ASP A 149 -6.95 13.44 7.55
CA ASP A 149 -7.15 14.85 7.25
C ASP A 149 -5.98 15.42 6.44
N ASP A 150 -6.21 16.57 5.78
CA ASP A 150 -5.14 17.33 5.15
C ASP A 150 -4.16 17.83 6.22
N ALA A 151 -2.91 17.36 6.15
CA ALA A 151 -1.87 17.71 7.10
C ALA A 151 -1.37 19.16 6.96
N GLY A 152 -1.79 19.89 5.91
CA GLY A 152 -1.46 21.30 5.70
C GLY A 152 -0.09 21.54 5.05
N TYR A 153 0.53 20.51 4.50
CA TYR A 153 1.86 20.59 3.89
C TYR A 153 1.79 20.50 2.37
N ARG A 154 2.76 21.13 1.71
CA ARG A 154 3.07 20.92 0.29
C ARG A 154 4.33 20.06 0.20
N VAL A 155 4.33 19.08 -0.69
CA VAL A 155 5.54 18.33 -1.05
C VAL A 155 6.34 19.16 -2.06
N PHE A 156 7.64 19.29 -1.82
CA PHE A 156 8.61 19.88 -2.74
C PHE A 156 9.63 18.80 -3.09
N GLU A 157 10.08 18.75 -4.34
CA GLU A 157 11.02 17.74 -4.82
C GLU A 157 12.15 18.37 -5.63
N ALA A 158 13.32 17.73 -5.56
CA ALA A 158 14.45 17.93 -6.48
C ALA A 158 14.95 16.53 -6.86
N GLU A 159 14.90 16.20 -8.14
CA GLU A 159 15.26 14.90 -8.68
C GLU A 159 16.57 15.01 -9.47
N TRP A 160 17.43 14.00 -9.36
CA TRP A 160 18.66 13.87 -10.14
C TRP A 160 18.49 12.77 -11.19
N THR A 161 18.88 13.05 -12.43
CA THR A 161 18.90 12.10 -13.55
C THR A 161 20.20 11.34 -13.64
#